data_AF-A0ABC8LNL1-F1
#
_entry.id   AF-A0ABC8LNL1-F1
#
_cell.length_a   1.000
_cell.length_b   1.000
_cell.length_c   1.000
_cell.angle_alpha   90.00
_cell.angle_beta   90.00
_cell.angle_gamma   90.00
#
_symmetry.space_group_name_H-M   'P 1'
#
loop_
_entity.id
_entity.type
_entity.pdbx_description
1 polymer ?
#
loop_
_entity_poly.entity_id
_entity_poly.type
_entity_poly.pdbx_seq_one_letter_code
_entity_poly.pdbx_strand_id
1 'polypeptide(L)'
;MKTGLTILQLSFCLSLIVVVSLSMGMRPETCDHYECPTYEMAESRNGYEIRVYKSAVWMSTGPITAPSMTEASKTGFQRLFRYIQGDNKSKTKMNMTAPVITQKPPGKSVYTVSFYLPKKNQQNPPLADDLH
;
A
#
# COMPACT_ATOMS: atom_id res chain seq x y z
N MET A 1 -3.22 48.52 -21.54
CA MET A 1 -2.00 47.71 -21.24
C MET A 1 -2.11 46.92 -19.93
N LYS A 2 -2.58 47.52 -18.82
CA LYS A 2 -2.75 46.83 -17.52
C LYS A 2 -3.75 45.66 -17.54
N THR A 3 -4.85 45.81 -18.28
CA THR A 3 -5.93 44.79 -18.41
C THR A 3 -5.52 43.55 -19.21
N GLY A 4 -4.69 43.72 -20.24
CA GLY A 4 -4.19 42.58 -21.04
C GLY A 4 -3.19 41.72 -20.27
N LEU A 5 -2.38 42.34 -19.39
CA LEU A 5 -1.39 41.64 -18.57
C LEU A 5 -2.06 40.78 -17.48
N THR A 6 -3.12 41.28 -16.84
CA THR A 6 -3.89 40.51 -15.85
C THR A 6 -4.63 39.33 -16.48
N ILE A 7 -5.22 39.50 -17.66
CA ILE A 7 -5.88 38.40 -18.39
C ILE A 7 -4.86 37.32 -18.75
N LEU A 8 -3.67 37.70 -19.24
CA LEU A 8 -2.60 36.75 -19.57
C LEU A 8 -2.11 35.98 -18.33
N GLN A 9 -1.95 36.66 -17.19
CA GLN A 9 -1.56 36.05 -15.92
C GLN A 9 -2.63 35.07 -15.40
N LEU A 10 -3.91 35.44 -15.47
CA LEU A 10 -5.03 34.58 -15.09
C LEU A 10 -5.12 33.34 -15.99
N SER A 11 -4.98 33.51 -17.30
CA SER A 11 -4.95 32.39 -18.25
C SER A 11 -3.75 31.46 -18.02
N PHE A 12 -2.57 32.02 -17.73
CA PHE A 12 -1.39 31.22 -17.39
C PHE A 12 -1.61 30.42 -16.10
N CYS A 13 -2.14 31.05 -15.04
CA CYS A 13 -2.47 30.38 -13.79
C CYS A 13 -3.52 29.28 -13.97
N LEU A 14 -4.62 29.53 -14.70
CA LEU A 14 -5.62 28.51 -15.00
C LEU A 14 -5.02 27.33 -15.78
N SER A 15 -4.19 27.62 -16.78
CA SER A 15 -3.57 26.57 -17.60
C SER A 15 -2.61 25.70 -16.78
N LEU A 16 -1.83 26.29 -15.86
CA LEU A 16 -0.97 25.56 -14.93
C LEU A 16 -1.78 24.66 -14.00
N ILE A 17 -2.91 25.15 -13.47
CA ILE A 17 -3.78 24.36 -12.57
C ILE A 17 -4.37 23.14 -13.31
N VAL A 18 -4.80 23.31 -14.56
CA VAL A 18 -5.36 22.21 -15.38
C VAL A 18 -4.29 21.16 -15.74
N VAL A 19 -3.07 21.58 -16.05
CA VAL A 19 -1.98 20.63 -16.37
C VAL A 19 -1.56 19.83 -15.13
N VAL A 20 -1.52 20.44 -13.95
CA VAL A 20 -1.17 19.76 -12.68
C VAL A 20 -2.23 18.73 -12.28
N SER A 21 -3.51 18.98 -12.60
CA SER A 21 -4.60 18.08 -12.21
C SER A 21 -4.71 16.82 -13.08
N LEU A 22 -4.15 16.81 -14.30
CA LEU A 22 -4.14 15.60 -15.16
C LEU A 22 -3.06 14.57 -14.79
N SER A 23 -2.06 14.92 -13.98
CA SER A 23 -0.91 14.05 -13.71
C SER A 23 -0.97 13.26 -12.40
N MET A 24 -2.03 13.38 -11.61
CA MET A 24 -2.18 12.61 -10.37
C MET A 24 -2.92 11.30 -10.67
N GLY A 25 -2.18 10.23 -10.96
CA GLY A 25 -2.84 8.93 -11.07
C GLY A 25 -3.49 8.51 -9.76
N MET A 26 -4.41 7.55 -9.85
CA MET A 26 -5.40 7.30 -8.82
C MET A 26 -4.75 6.58 -7.64
N ARG A 27 -4.70 7.26 -6.49
CA ARG A 27 -4.40 6.62 -5.20
C ARG A 27 -5.48 5.55 -4.95
N PRO A 28 -5.12 4.33 -4.52
CA PRO A 28 -6.13 3.32 -4.19
C PRO A 28 -7.07 3.84 -3.09
N GLU A 29 -8.38 3.65 -3.25
CA GLU A 29 -9.42 4.08 -2.29
C GLU A 29 -9.14 3.58 -0.87
N THR A 30 -8.61 2.37 -0.73
CA THR A 30 -8.23 1.81 0.59
C THR A 30 -7.19 2.66 1.32
N CYS A 31 -6.36 3.41 0.59
CA CYS A 31 -5.34 4.29 1.13
C CYS A 31 -5.89 5.65 1.60
N ASP A 32 -7.18 5.90 1.44
CA ASP A 32 -7.84 7.07 2.03
C ASP A 32 -8.26 6.81 3.48
N HIS A 33 -8.45 5.53 3.83
CA HIS A 33 -8.83 5.10 5.18
C HIS A 33 -7.67 4.48 5.96
N TYR A 34 -6.73 3.85 5.28
CA TYR A 34 -5.61 3.15 5.90
C TYR A 34 -4.27 3.73 5.46
N GLU A 35 -3.28 3.63 6.34
CA GLU A 35 -1.91 3.91 5.95
C GLU A 35 -1.49 2.95 4.84
N CYS A 36 -0.76 3.45 3.84
CA CYS A 36 -0.27 2.68 2.71
C CYS A 36 1.23 2.90 2.48
N PRO A 37 1.91 1.93 1.87
CA PRO A 37 3.29 2.10 1.43
C PRO A 37 3.40 3.27 0.44
N THR A 38 4.42 4.11 0.62
CA THR A 38 4.67 5.23 -0.27
C THR A 38 5.28 4.77 -1.57
N TYR A 39 4.75 5.27 -2.69
CA TYR A 39 5.30 5.05 -4.02
C TYR A 39 5.39 6.35 -4.79
N GLU A 40 6.29 6.37 -5.77
CA GLU A 40 6.35 7.38 -6.83
C GLU A 40 5.69 6.79 -8.08
N MET A 41 4.82 7.58 -8.72
CA MET A 41 4.17 7.17 -9.96
C MET A 41 5.09 7.46 -11.13
N ALA A 42 5.65 6.40 -11.71
CA ALA A 42 6.53 6.52 -12.87
C ALA A 42 5.72 6.71 -14.17
N GLU A 43 4.59 6.00 -14.29
CA GLU A 43 3.73 6.07 -15.47
C GLU A 43 2.28 5.75 -15.08
N SER A 44 1.33 6.42 -15.72
CA SER A 44 -0.09 6.07 -15.69
C SER A 44 -0.63 6.02 -17.11
N ARG A 45 -1.27 4.92 -17.47
CA ARG A 45 -1.95 4.73 -18.76
C ARG A 45 -3.35 4.18 -18.54
N ASN A 46 -4.14 4.16 -19.60
CA ASN A 46 -5.44 3.52 -19.56
C ASN A 46 -5.29 2.03 -19.23
N GLY A 47 -5.80 1.60 -18.08
CA GLY A 47 -5.80 0.20 -17.64
C GLY A 47 -4.63 -0.24 -16.75
N TYR A 48 -3.58 0.57 -16.56
CA TYR A 48 -2.49 0.22 -15.64
C TYR A 48 -1.67 1.42 -15.15
N GLU A 49 -0.95 1.22 -14.04
CA GLU A 49 0.03 2.17 -13.49
C GLU A 49 1.35 1.49 -13.20
N ILE A 50 2.45 2.21 -13.40
CA ILE A 50 3.80 1.80 -13.00
C ILE A 50 4.16 2.58 -11.75
N ARG A 51 4.31 1.86 -10.63
CA ARG A 51 4.61 2.41 -9.31
C ARG A 51 5.97 1.95 -8.83
N VAL A 52 6.81 2.89 -8.40
CA VAL A 52 8.10 2.63 -7.78
C VAL A 52 7.94 2.75 -6.27
N TYR A 53 7.92 1.62 -5.56
CA TYR A 53 7.79 1.59 -4.11
C TYR A 53 9.14 1.79 -3.43
N LYS A 54 9.15 2.58 -2.36
CA LYS A 54 10.31 2.69 -1.48
C LYS A 54 10.45 1.43 -0.64
N SER A 55 11.67 1.14 -0.18
CA SER A 55 11.91 0.05 0.76
C SER A 55 11.05 0.23 2.01
N ALA A 56 10.43 -0.86 2.46
CA ALA A 56 9.53 -0.88 3.60
C ALA A 56 9.55 -2.26 4.26
N VAL A 57 9.29 -2.28 5.56
CA VAL A 57 9.09 -3.51 6.33
C VAL A 57 7.65 -3.96 6.19
N TRP A 58 7.51 -5.24 5.86
CA TRP A 58 6.26 -5.97 5.83
C TRP A 58 6.36 -7.14 6.80
N MET A 59 5.26 -7.45 7.48
CA MET A 59 5.14 -8.69 8.22
C MET A 59 4.50 -9.74 7.31
N SER A 60 5.14 -10.89 7.18
CA SER A 60 4.71 -11.96 6.29
C SER A 60 4.41 -13.21 7.09
N THR A 61 3.41 -13.98 6.65
CA THR A 61 3.17 -15.32 7.18
C THR A 61 4.24 -16.28 6.74
N GLY A 62 4.35 -17.42 7.44
CA GLY A 62 4.95 -18.61 6.85
C GLY A 62 4.22 -19.05 5.57
N PRO A 63 4.79 -20.01 4.82
CA PRO A 63 4.14 -20.56 3.64
C PRO A 63 2.78 -21.21 3.98
N ILE A 64 1.75 -20.88 3.20
CA ILE A 64 0.39 -21.41 3.34
C ILE A 64 0.07 -22.27 2.13
N THR A 65 -0.11 -23.57 2.33
CA THR A 65 -0.64 -24.46 1.29
C THR A 65 -2.16 -24.35 1.28
N ALA A 66 -2.74 -23.93 0.15
CA ALA A 66 -4.18 -23.78 -0.01
C ALA A 66 -4.60 -24.05 -1.46
N PRO A 67 -5.85 -24.47 -1.74
CA PRO A 67 -6.31 -24.70 -3.11
C PRO A 67 -6.52 -23.40 -3.89
N SER A 68 -6.63 -22.24 -3.23
CA SER A 68 -6.78 -20.95 -3.91
C SER A 68 -6.07 -19.79 -3.19
N MET A 69 -5.79 -18.73 -3.96
CA MET A 69 -5.27 -17.48 -3.43
C MET A 69 -6.22 -16.83 -2.42
N THR A 70 -7.54 -16.93 -2.65
CA THR A 70 -8.57 -16.38 -1.77
C THR A 70 -8.53 -17.03 -0.39
N GLU A 71 -8.45 -18.36 -0.33
CA GLU A 71 -8.39 -19.09 0.94
C GLU A 71 -7.07 -18.83 1.68
N ALA A 72 -5.94 -18.83 0.95
CA ALA A 72 -4.67 -18.44 1.53
C ALA A 72 -4.69 -17.03 2.10
N SER A 73 -5.29 -16.08 1.37
CA SER A 73 -5.41 -14.67 1.80
C SER A 73 -6.25 -14.56 3.06
N LYS A 74 -7.37 -15.27 3.16
CA LYS A 74 -8.22 -15.28 4.36
C LYS A 74 -7.46 -15.83 5.58
N THR A 75 -6.80 -16.97 5.42
CA THR A 75 -6.01 -17.61 6.48
C THR A 75 -4.86 -16.72 6.93
N GLY A 76 -4.07 -16.19 5.98
CA GLY A 76 -2.94 -15.34 6.30
C GLY A 76 -3.34 -14.00 6.89
N PHE A 77 -4.42 -13.40 6.39
CA PHE A 77 -4.99 -12.17 6.98
C PHE A 77 -5.38 -12.38 8.43
N GLN A 78 -6.05 -13.49 8.78
CA GLN A 78 -6.43 -13.76 10.17
C GLN A 78 -5.22 -13.89 11.10
N ARG A 79 -4.12 -14.52 10.64
CA ARG A 79 -2.86 -14.62 11.40
C ARG A 79 -2.23 -13.26 11.64
N LEU A 80 -2.07 -12.48 10.56
CA LEU A 80 -1.50 -11.13 10.61
C LEU A 80 -2.40 -10.18 11.42
N PHE A 81 -3.72 -10.36 11.37
CA PHE A 81 -4.66 -9.59 12.16
C PHE A 81 -4.47 -9.84 13.66
N ARG A 82 -4.33 -11.10 14.10
CA ARG A 82 -4.00 -11.39 15.51
C ARG A 82 -2.68 -10.73 15.92
N TYR A 83 -1.66 -10.82 15.07
CA TYR A 83 -0.37 -10.18 15.30
C TYR A 83 -0.50 -8.66 15.52
N ILE A 84 -1.21 -7.93 14.65
CA ILE A 84 -1.40 -6.47 14.84
C ILE A 84 -2.33 -6.15 16.01
N GLN A 85 -3.19 -7.08 16.43
CA GLN A 85 -4.06 -6.92 17.60
C GLN A 85 -3.37 -7.24 18.94
N GLY A 86 -2.07 -7.54 18.91
CA GLY A 86 -1.25 -7.75 20.11
C GLY A 86 -0.79 -9.19 20.33
N ASP A 87 -1.02 -10.09 19.37
CA ASP A 87 -0.43 -11.44 19.40
C ASP A 87 1.01 -11.43 18.87
N ASN A 88 1.86 -10.70 19.58
CA ASN A 88 3.28 -10.56 19.35
C ASN A 88 4.02 -10.47 20.69
N LYS A 89 5.34 -10.63 20.70
CA LYS A 89 6.15 -10.74 21.92
C LYS A 89 5.96 -9.57 22.89
N SER A 90 5.76 -8.36 22.37
CA SER A 90 5.60 -7.15 23.16
C SER A 90 4.14 -6.75 23.40
N LYS A 91 3.17 -7.62 23.06
CA LYS A 91 1.71 -7.37 23.17
C LYS A 91 1.27 -6.03 22.58
N THR A 92 2.00 -5.57 21.56
CA THR A 92 1.84 -4.24 20.99
C THR A 92 0.73 -4.23 19.95
N LYS A 93 -0.22 -3.30 20.09
CA LYS A 93 -1.27 -3.10 19.09
C LYS A 93 -0.82 -2.12 17.99
N MET A 94 -1.09 -2.49 16.76
CA MET A 94 -0.75 -1.74 15.56
C MET A 94 -2.01 -1.43 14.76
N ASN A 95 -2.01 -0.28 14.08
CA ASN A 95 -3.13 0.10 13.24
C ASN A 95 -3.14 -0.79 11.99
N MET A 96 -4.34 -1.09 11.49
CA MET A 96 -4.51 -1.71 10.17
C MET A 96 -3.95 -0.78 9.09
N THR A 97 -3.29 -1.37 8.10
CA THR A 97 -2.81 -0.71 6.88
C THR A 97 -3.39 -1.38 5.64
N ALA A 98 -3.22 -0.76 4.49
CA ALA A 98 -3.53 -1.36 3.20
C ALA A 98 -2.33 -1.25 2.23
N PRO A 99 -2.28 -2.06 1.16
CA PRO A 99 -3.06 -3.27 0.95
C PRO A 99 -2.50 -4.45 1.78
N VAL A 100 -3.28 -5.53 1.85
CA VAL A 100 -2.75 -6.86 2.18
C VAL A 100 -2.39 -7.55 0.88
N ILE A 101 -1.16 -8.04 0.76
CA ILE A 101 -0.69 -8.68 -0.46
C ILE A 101 -0.58 -10.18 -0.26
N THR A 102 -0.96 -10.94 -1.28
CA THR A 102 -0.75 -12.38 -1.32
C THR A 102 0.11 -12.70 -2.54
N GLN A 103 1.15 -13.48 -2.33
CA GLN A 103 2.11 -13.86 -3.37
C GLN A 103 2.22 -15.37 -3.43
N LYS A 104 2.51 -15.90 -4.62
CA LYS A 104 2.80 -17.33 -4.81
C LYS A 104 3.88 -17.51 -5.86
N PRO A 105 4.76 -18.52 -5.71
CA PRO A 105 5.64 -18.92 -6.80
C PRO A 105 4.83 -19.44 -8.01
N PRO A 106 5.32 -19.27 -9.24
CA PRO A 106 4.71 -19.86 -10.44
C PRO A 106 4.53 -21.38 -10.27
N GLY A 107 3.37 -21.90 -10.69
CA GLY A 107 3.07 -23.34 -10.64
C GLY A 107 2.89 -23.96 -9.25
N LYS A 108 2.97 -23.19 -8.16
CA LYS A 108 2.79 -23.70 -6.79
C LYS A 108 1.49 -23.20 -6.17
N SER A 109 0.86 -24.06 -5.37
CA SER A 109 -0.30 -23.76 -4.51
C SER A 109 0.14 -23.45 -3.08
N VAL A 110 1.26 -22.74 -2.96
CA VAL A 110 1.86 -22.28 -1.70
C VAL A 110 1.97 -20.78 -1.76
N TYR A 111 1.42 -20.11 -0.74
CA TYR A 111 1.21 -18.69 -0.72
C TYR A 111 1.89 -18.05 0.48
N THR A 112 2.27 -16.79 0.32
CA THR A 112 2.73 -15.94 1.42
C THR A 112 1.85 -14.70 1.45
N VAL A 113 1.27 -14.41 2.61
CA VAL A 113 0.45 -13.21 2.82
C VAL A 113 1.28 -12.21 3.59
N SER A 114 1.26 -10.93 3.19
CA SER A 114 2.05 -9.89 3.82
C SER A 114 1.24 -8.64 4.13
N PHE A 115 1.56 -8.03 5.26
CA PHE A 115 0.95 -6.82 5.81
C PHE A 115 2.00 -5.71 5.87
N TYR A 116 1.70 -4.53 5.33
CA TYR A 116 2.60 -3.38 5.47
C TYR A 116 2.59 -2.94 6.95
N LEU A 117 3.75 -2.69 7.56
CA LEU A 117 3.75 -2.19 8.93
C LEU A 117 3.51 -0.68 8.97
N PRO A 118 2.70 -0.14 9.89
CA PRO A 118 2.54 1.31 10.04
C PRO A 118 3.90 1.99 10.21
N LYS A 119 4.02 3.25 9.75
CA LYS A 119 5.26 4.06 9.84
C LYS A 119 5.90 4.03 11.23
N LYS A 120 5.09 4.08 12.29
CA LYS A 120 5.56 4.04 13.69
C LYS A 120 6.30 2.74 14.06
N ASN A 121 6.12 1.67 13.29
CA ASN A 121 6.66 0.33 13.54
C ASN A 121 7.73 -0.10 12.53
N GLN A 122 8.04 0.73 11.52
CA GLN A 122 9.00 0.40 10.46
C GLN A 122 10.42 0.13 10.98
N GLN A 123 10.87 0.87 11.99
CA GLN A 123 12.24 0.75 12.53
C GLN A 123 12.40 -0.40 13.54
N ASN A 124 11.37 -0.65 14.34
CA ASN A 124 11.39 -1.67 15.39
C ASN A 124 10.06 -2.44 15.40
N PRO A 125 9.87 -3.37 14.46
CA PRO A 125 8.65 -4.16 14.38
C PRO A 125 8.56 -5.12 15.58
N PRO A 126 7.40 -5.26 16.24
CA PRO A 126 7.21 -6.28 17.27
C PRO A 126 7.54 -7.67 16.73
N LEU A 127 8.35 -8.43 17.45
CA LEU A 127 8.66 -9.80 17.05
C LEU A 127 7.39 -10.66 17.14
N ALA A 128 7.13 -11.46 16.10
CA ALA A 128 6.13 -12.51 16.17
C ALA A 128 6.66 -13.72 16.96
N ASP A 129 5.76 -14.42 17.66
CA ASP A 129 6.09 -15.71 18.27
C ASP A 129 6.02 -16.84 17.22
N ASP A 130 4.94 -16.84 16.42
CA ASP A 130 4.74 -17.73 15.29
C ASP A 130 3.72 -17.11 14.30
N LEU A 131 3.96 -17.22 12.99
CA LEU A 131 3.04 -16.81 11.92
C LEU A 131 2.82 -17.95 10.88
N HIS A 132 3.03 -19.20 11.29
CA HIS A 132 2.80 -20.41 10.51
C HIS A 132 1.36 -20.90 10.49
#